data_AF-A0AAD7VRN4-F1
#
_entry.id   AF-A0AAD7VRN4-F1
#
_cell.length_a   1.000
_cell.length_b   1.000
_cell.length_c   1.000
_cell.angle_alpha   90.00
_cell.angle_beta   90.00
_cell.angle_gamma   90.00
#
_symmetry.space_group_name_H-M   'P 1'
#
loop_
_entity.id
_entity.type
_entity.pdbx_description
1 polymer ?
#
loop_
_entity_poly.entity_id
_entity_poly.type
_entity_poly.pdbx_seq_one_letter_code
_entity_poly.pdbx_strand_id
1 'polypeptide(L)'
;MDQITGTSSNSTNGSEKGFASFDHPLKLVDKDRWIATIERLKYGYTNTNGIYFPPAVITANGCHLAQRSLRDDGYIHIAPVTAVPKEKPRPQSAHRVVCYLAKSEVDVHNLLYGGYQASHLCHQTNCINPDHLVVETQQVNLSRKMCSVKVNVKTSVNGRDYFLKAEECPHSPPCIIRLEDRAAIEL
;
A
#
# COMPACT_ATOMS: atom_id res chain seq x y z
N MET A 1 33.51 -16.91 -47.61
CA MET A 1 33.96 -16.01 -46.52
C MET A 1 32.83 -15.03 -46.34
N ASP A 2 31.83 -15.44 -45.55
CA ASP A 2 30.57 -14.70 -45.45
C ASP A 2 30.55 -13.96 -44.12
N GLN A 3 30.51 -12.64 -44.20
CA GLN A 3 30.27 -11.78 -43.04
C GLN A 3 28.88 -11.15 -43.19
N ILE A 4 27.93 -11.67 -42.42
CA ILE A 4 26.60 -11.09 -42.25
C ILE A 4 26.68 -10.19 -41.01
N THR A 5 26.61 -8.88 -41.23
CA THR A 5 26.43 -7.89 -40.18
C THR A 5 25.00 -7.36 -40.28
N GLY A 6 24.22 -7.54 -39.21
CA GLY A 6 22.83 -7.10 -39.14
C GLY A 6 22.42 -6.89 -37.68
N THR A 7 22.69 -5.71 -37.14
CA THR A 7 22.19 -5.25 -35.85
C THR A 7 20.88 -4.50 -36.06
N SER A 8 19.77 -5.16 -35.76
CA SER A 8 18.43 -4.55 -35.74
C SER A 8 18.12 -4.04 -34.34
N SER A 9 18.22 -2.72 -34.15
CA SER A 9 17.72 -2.04 -32.95
C SER A 9 16.21 -1.79 -33.11
N ASN A 10 15.40 -2.57 -32.40
CA ASN A 10 13.96 -2.31 -32.26
C ASN A 10 13.74 -1.21 -31.24
N SER A 11 13.40 -0.02 -31.72
CA SER A 11 12.93 1.10 -30.92
C SER A 11 11.46 0.87 -30.55
N THR A 12 11.20 0.47 -29.31
CA THR A 12 9.84 0.37 -28.78
C THR A 12 9.36 1.76 -28.35
N ASN A 13 8.43 2.32 -29.13
CA ASN A 13 7.67 3.52 -28.78
C ASN A 13 6.75 3.22 -27.59
N GLY A 14 7.29 3.31 -26.37
CA GLY A 14 6.51 3.35 -25.15
C GLY A 14 5.79 4.70 -25.06
N SER A 15 4.47 4.68 -25.17
CA SER A 15 3.64 5.84 -24.86
C SER A 15 3.77 6.16 -23.37
N GLU A 16 4.61 7.14 -23.05
CA GLU A 16 4.68 7.77 -21.74
C GLU A 16 3.32 8.43 -21.48
N LYS A 17 2.39 7.67 -20.90
CA LYS A 17 1.22 8.26 -20.25
C LYS A 17 1.77 9.24 -19.23
N GLY A 18 1.61 10.53 -19.51
CA GLY A 18 2.05 11.62 -18.65
C GLY A 18 1.63 11.32 -17.22
N PHE A 19 2.61 10.99 -16.39
CA PHE A 19 2.39 10.77 -14.97
C PHE A 19 1.90 12.10 -14.42
N ALA A 20 0.63 12.12 -14.00
CA ALA A 20 0.01 13.26 -13.36
C ALA A 20 0.99 13.82 -12.34
N SER A 21 1.30 15.12 -12.47
CA SER A 21 2.35 15.76 -11.70
C SER A 21 2.20 15.42 -10.22
N PHE A 22 3.33 15.07 -9.60
CA PHE A 22 3.39 14.60 -8.22
C PHE A 22 2.49 15.46 -7.33
N ASP A 23 1.50 14.79 -6.73
CA ASP A 23 0.52 15.36 -5.81
C ASP A 23 1.18 16.43 -4.95
N HIS A 24 0.58 17.62 -4.95
CA HIS A 24 0.99 18.73 -4.09
C HIS A 24 1.36 18.21 -2.69
N PRO A 25 2.43 18.75 -2.07
CA PRO A 25 2.80 18.40 -0.71
C PRO A 25 1.53 18.47 0.13
N LEU A 26 1.25 17.39 0.88
CA LEU A 26 0.12 17.29 1.80
C LEU A 26 -0.07 18.68 2.39
N LYS A 27 -1.13 19.41 1.99
CA LYS A 27 -1.36 20.75 2.54
C LYS A 27 -1.31 20.52 4.04
N LEU A 28 -0.38 21.20 4.72
CA LEU A 28 -0.11 21.05 6.15
C LEU A 28 -1.33 21.61 6.90
N VAL A 29 -2.45 20.90 6.79
CA VAL A 29 -3.55 20.96 7.73
C VAL A 29 -3.02 20.41 9.04
N ASP A 30 -3.56 20.98 10.10
CA ASP A 30 -3.37 20.54 11.47
C ASP A 30 -3.36 19.00 11.60
N LYS A 31 -2.27 18.46 12.17
CA LYS A 31 -2.07 17.02 12.38
C LYS A 31 -3.24 16.40 13.14
N ASP A 32 -3.84 17.12 14.08
CA ASP A 32 -4.94 16.65 14.90
C ASP A 32 -6.18 16.29 14.07
N ARG A 33 -6.41 17.02 12.97
CA ARG A 33 -7.51 16.72 12.05
C ARG A 33 -7.28 15.43 11.28
N TRP A 34 -6.03 15.14 10.93
CA TRP A 34 -5.68 13.88 10.28
C TRP A 34 -5.77 12.71 11.25
N ILE A 35 -5.32 12.89 12.49
CA ILE A 35 -5.47 11.90 13.56
C ILE A 35 -6.96 11.55 13.71
N ALA A 36 -7.82 12.55 13.88
CA ALA A 36 -9.27 12.34 14.00
C ALA A 36 -9.87 11.63 12.77
N THR A 37 -9.40 11.94 11.56
CA THR A 37 -9.85 11.25 10.34
C THR A 37 -9.43 9.77 10.34
N ILE A 38 -8.20 9.44 10.75
CA ILE A 38 -7.73 8.05 10.82
C ILE A 38 -8.44 7.27 11.93
N GLU A 39 -8.69 7.88 13.08
CA GLU A 39 -9.46 7.26 14.16
C GLU A 39 -10.89 6.91 13.74
N ARG A 40 -11.54 7.80 12.96
CA ARG A 40 -12.85 7.50 12.36
C ARG A 40 -12.81 6.26 11.46
N LEU A 41 -11.75 6.07 10.66
CA LEU A 41 -11.61 4.85 9.86
C LEU A 41 -11.38 3.61 10.73
N LYS A 42 -10.65 3.75 11.85
CA LYS A 42 -10.33 2.65 12.75
C LYS A 42 -11.55 2.19 13.55
N TYR A 43 -12.29 3.13 14.13
CA TYR A 43 -13.37 2.85 15.08
C TYR A 43 -14.78 2.94 14.48
N GLY A 44 -14.89 3.32 13.21
CA GLY A 44 -16.16 3.53 12.54
C GLY A 44 -16.72 4.93 12.82
N TYR A 45 -17.57 5.40 11.92
CA TYR A 45 -18.19 6.72 12.03
C TYR A 45 -19.41 6.84 11.11
N THR A 46 -20.32 7.74 11.45
CA THR A 46 -21.40 8.18 10.56
C THR A 46 -21.00 9.51 9.91
N ASN A 47 -21.07 9.60 8.58
CA ASN A 47 -20.78 10.85 7.89
C ASN A 47 -21.94 11.85 8.00
N THR A 48 -21.76 13.07 7.50
CA THR A 48 -22.78 14.13 7.53
C THR A 48 -24.05 13.80 6.75
N ASN A 49 -24.02 12.81 5.87
CA ASN A 49 -25.16 12.34 5.09
C ASN A 49 -25.90 11.18 5.79
N GLY A 50 -25.54 10.85 7.05
CA GLY A 50 -26.13 9.74 7.79
C GLY A 50 -25.63 8.35 7.36
N ILE A 51 -24.64 8.27 6.47
CA ILE A 51 -24.06 6.98 6.03
C ILE A 51 -23.08 6.49 7.10
N TYR A 52 -23.36 5.32 7.65
CA TYR A 52 -22.48 4.64 8.61
C TYR A 52 -21.37 3.88 7.89
N PHE A 53 -20.14 4.09 8.34
CA PHE A 53 -18.97 3.33 7.95
C PHE A 53 -18.52 2.51 9.17
N PRO A 54 -18.49 1.16 9.09
CA PRO A 54 -18.11 0.33 10.22
C PRO A 54 -16.62 0.47 10.55
N PRO A 55 -16.20 0.06 11.76
CA PRO A 55 -14.79 0.02 12.16
C PRO A 55 -13.95 -0.82 11.19
N ALA A 56 -12.65 -0.57 11.20
CA ALA A 56 -11.70 -1.37 10.44
C ALA A 56 -11.73 -2.83 10.93
N VAL A 57 -11.76 -3.77 9.99
CA VAL A 57 -11.68 -5.20 10.30
C VAL A 57 -10.22 -5.56 10.59
N ILE A 58 -9.97 -6.16 11.74
CA ILE A 58 -8.65 -6.66 12.12
C ILE A 58 -8.49 -8.09 11.62
N THR A 59 -7.47 -8.34 10.80
CA THR A 59 -7.17 -9.69 10.29
C THR A 59 -6.22 -10.45 11.21
N ALA A 60 -6.08 -11.76 11.01
CA ALA A 60 -5.11 -12.59 11.74
C ALA A 60 -3.66 -12.09 11.62
N ASN A 61 -3.32 -11.41 10.52
CA ASN A 61 -2.00 -10.82 10.31
C ASN A 61 -1.84 -9.43 10.93
N GLY A 62 -2.85 -8.92 11.64
CA GLY A 62 -2.84 -7.58 12.23
C GLY A 62 -3.17 -6.45 11.24
N CYS A 63 -3.66 -6.73 10.03
CA CYS A 63 -4.09 -5.66 9.12
C CYS A 63 -5.32 -4.96 9.71
N HIS A 64 -5.36 -3.64 9.64
CA HIS A 64 -6.56 -2.85 9.94
C HIS A 64 -7.22 -2.47 8.61
N LEU A 65 -8.16 -3.29 8.13
CA LEU A 65 -8.80 -3.10 6.82
C LEU A 65 -9.98 -2.13 6.94
N ALA A 66 -9.76 -0.88 6.54
CA ALA A 66 -10.80 0.13 6.57
C ALA A 66 -11.92 -0.21 5.57
N GLN A 67 -13.17 -0.07 6.02
CA GLN A 67 -14.37 -0.56 5.33
C GLN A 67 -15.04 0.53 4.48
N ARG A 68 -14.23 1.35 3.80
CA ARG A 68 -14.71 2.41 2.91
C ARG A 68 -14.64 1.96 1.45
N SER A 69 -15.55 2.46 0.62
CA SER A 69 -15.51 2.22 -0.82
C SER A 69 -14.15 2.62 -1.40
N LEU A 70 -13.52 1.68 -2.09
CA LEU A 70 -12.29 1.89 -2.83
C LEU A 70 -12.63 2.68 -4.09
N ARG A 71 -11.66 3.47 -4.58
CA ARG A 71 -11.74 3.97 -5.96
C ARG A 71 -11.27 2.87 -6.92
N ASP A 72 -11.30 3.17 -8.21
CA ASP A 72 -10.81 2.27 -9.27
C ASP A 72 -9.31 1.91 -9.10
N ASP A 73 -8.56 2.69 -8.32
CA ASP A 73 -7.16 2.44 -7.98
C ASP A 73 -6.96 1.46 -6.82
N GLY A 74 -8.04 1.03 -6.16
CA GLY A 74 -8.00 0.12 -5.01
C GLY A 74 -7.61 0.78 -3.69
N TYR A 75 -7.38 2.10 -3.64
CA TYR A 75 -6.98 2.81 -2.42
C TYR A 75 -8.14 3.57 -1.78
N ILE A 76 -8.01 3.77 -0.47
CA ILE A 76 -8.92 4.63 0.29
C ILE A 76 -8.40 6.06 0.24
N HIS A 77 -9.27 6.97 -0.20
CA HIS A 77 -9.02 8.41 -0.18
C HIS A 77 -9.85 9.09 0.90
N ILE A 78 -9.19 9.89 1.72
CA ILE A 78 -9.78 10.58 2.87
C ILE A 78 -9.49 12.06 2.84
N ALA A 79 -10.40 12.84 3.42
CA ALA A 79 -10.25 14.27 3.62
C ALA A 79 -10.11 14.52 5.14
N PRO A 80 -9.33 15.53 5.56
CA PRO A 80 -9.25 15.88 6.97
C PRO A 80 -10.62 16.34 7.44
N VAL A 81 -10.98 16.06 8.69
CA VAL A 81 -12.21 16.60 9.29
C VAL A 81 -12.09 18.13 9.30
N THR A 82 -12.97 18.83 8.57
CA THR A 82 -13.00 20.29 8.59
C THR A 82 -14.06 20.79 9.55
N ALA A 83 -13.69 21.79 10.35
CA ALA A 83 -14.64 22.54 11.17
C ALA A 83 -15.42 23.58 10.33
N VAL A 84 -14.89 23.97 9.16
CA VAL A 84 -15.44 25.07 8.36
C VAL A 84 -15.86 24.57 6.97
N PRO A 85 -17.12 24.82 6.53
CA PRO A 85 -17.64 24.34 5.25
C PRO A 85 -17.05 24.98 3.98
N LYS A 86 -16.30 26.10 4.10
CA LYS A 86 -16.00 26.97 2.95
C LYS A 86 -15.02 26.38 1.94
N GLU A 87 -14.14 25.47 2.35
CA GLU A 87 -13.22 24.80 1.43
C GLU A 87 -13.29 23.29 1.63
N LYS A 88 -13.53 22.55 0.54
CA LYS A 88 -13.43 21.09 0.53
C LYS A 88 -11.97 20.71 0.31
N PRO A 89 -11.25 20.25 1.36
CA PRO A 89 -9.87 19.83 1.20
C PRO A 89 -9.78 18.69 0.19
N ARG A 90 -8.73 18.71 -0.64
CA ARG A 90 -8.47 17.65 -1.61
C ARG A 90 -8.28 16.32 -0.86
N PRO A 91 -9.01 15.25 -1.23
CA PRO A 91 -8.77 13.93 -0.66
C PRO A 91 -7.32 13.48 -0.86
N GLN A 92 -6.82 12.75 0.13
CA GLN A 92 -5.47 12.22 0.20
C GLN A 92 -5.55 10.72 0.42
N SER A 93 -4.56 9.98 -0.06
CA SER A 93 -4.51 8.54 0.18
C SER A 93 -4.32 8.23 1.67
N ALA A 94 -5.17 7.37 2.22
CA ALA A 94 -5.21 7.09 3.66
C ALA A 94 -3.86 6.52 4.16
N HIS A 95 -3.27 5.58 3.43
CA HIS A 95 -1.98 4.99 3.82
C HIS A 95 -0.84 6.02 3.82
N ARG A 96 -0.86 6.99 2.88
CA ARG A 96 0.09 8.11 2.87
C ARG A 96 -0.08 9.00 4.10
N VAL A 97 -1.32 9.29 4.50
CA VAL A 97 -1.63 10.04 5.73
C VAL A 97 -1.18 9.27 6.98
N VAL A 98 -1.38 7.95 7.04
CA VAL A 98 -0.90 7.13 8.16
C VAL A 98 0.63 7.20 8.27
N CYS A 99 1.36 7.10 7.16
CA CYS A 99 2.82 7.27 7.17
C CYS A 99 3.23 8.66 7.67
N TYR A 100 2.55 9.71 7.20
CA TYR A 100 2.80 11.09 7.64
C TYR A 100 2.62 11.28 9.16
N LEU A 101 1.67 10.57 9.78
CA LEU A 101 1.39 10.67 11.21
C LEU A 101 2.29 9.79 12.08
N ALA A 102 2.70 8.62 11.60
CA ALA A 102 3.30 7.57 12.43
C ALA A 102 4.78 7.29 12.18
N LYS A 103 5.37 7.79 11.08
CA LYS A 103 6.77 7.50 10.72
C LYS A 103 7.74 8.58 11.21
N SER A 104 9.03 8.27 11.14
CA SER A 104 10.09 9.18 11.56
C SER A 104 10.08 10.46 10.73
N GLU A 105 10.65 11.55 11.25
CA GLU A 105 10.73 12.82 10.50
C GLU A 105 11.49 12.66 9.18
N VAL A 106 12.51 11.80 9.14
CA VAL A 106 13.27 11.47 7.93
C VAL A 106 12.37 10.77 6.89
N ASP A 107 11.57 9.78 7.31
CA ASP A 107 10.62 9.10 6.43
C ASP A 107 9.55 10.07 5.93
N VAL A 108 9.01 10.92 6.81
CA VAL A 108 8.03 11.94 6.44
C VAL A 108 8.62 12.93 5.43
N HIS A 109 9.87 13.36 5.62
CA HIS A 109 10.56 14.22 4.67
C HIS A 109 10.73 13.53 3.31
N ASN A 110 11.18 12.28 3.28
CA ASN A 110 11.34 11.50 2.05
C ASN A 110 10.00 11.28 1.32
N LEU A 111 8.92 11.03 2.07
CA LEU A 111 7.57 10.86 1.53
C LEU A 111 7.03 12.14 0.88
N LEU A 112 7.30 13.30 1.49
CA LEU A 112 6.78 14.59 1.04
C LEU A 112 7.63 15.23 -0.07
N TYR A 113 8.95 15.07 0.00
CA TYR A 113 9.90 15.83 -0.83
C TYR A 113 10.91 14.96 -1.57
N GLY A 114 11.20 13.75 -1.07
CA GLY A 114 12.21 12.86 -1.65
C GLY A 114 11.73 11.98 -2.81
N GLY A 115 10.45 12.08 -3.21
CA GLY A 115 9.86 11.21 -4.23
C GLY A 115 9.60 9.77 -3.75
N TYR A 116 9.68 9.52 -2.44
CA TYR A 116 9.37 8.21 -1.86
C TYR A 116 7.86 7.99 -1.80
N GLN A 117 7.46 6.72 -1.72
CA GLN A 117 6.08 6.27 -1.67
C GLN A 117 5.84 5.52 -0.36
N ALA A 118 4.59 5.56 0.10
CA ALA A 118 4.14 4.70 1.18
C ALA A 118 3.79 3.33 0.57
N SER A 119 4.46 2.27 1.02
CA SER A 119 4.26 0.90 0.54
C SER A 119 3.63 0.03 1.62
N HIS A 120 2.71 -0.85 1.21
CA HIS A 120 2.10 -1.87 2.07
C HIS A 120 2.95 -3.14 2.10
N LEU A 121 3.56 -3.44 3.25
CA LEU A 121 4.21 -4.73 3.49
C LEU A 121 3.23 -5.89 3.38
N CYS A 122 1.96 -5.66 3.72
CA CYS A 122 0.92 -6.67 3.73
C CYS A 122 0.20 -6.88 2.39
N HIS A 123 0.53 -6.10 1.35
CA HIS A 123 -0.14 -6.12 0.04
C HIS A 123 -1.66 -5.84 0.05
N GLN A 124 -2.21 -5.38 1.17
CA GLN A 124 -3.63 -5.02 1.31
C GLN A 124 -3.79 -3.50 1.15
N THR A 125 -4.32 -3.04 0.02
CA THR A 125 -4.39 -1.61 -0.36
C THR A 125 -5.29 -0.77 0.56
N ASN A 126 -6.22 -1.40 1.27
CA ASN A 126 -7.12 -0.77 2.25
C ASN A 126 -6.65 -0.92 3.71
N CYS A 127 -5.46 -1.48 3.94
CA CYS A 127 -4.86 -1.54 5.28
C CYS A 127 -4.36 -0.16 5.71
N ILE A 128 -4.71 0.22 6.95
CA ILE A 128 -4.28 1.46 7.61
C ILE A 128 -3.44 1.21 8.87
N ASN A 129 -2.93 -0.01 9.08
CA ASN A 129 -2.02 -0.30 10.20
C ASN A 129 -0.65 0.36 9.91
N PRO A 130 -0.15 1.30 10.76
CA PRO A 130 1.14 1.94 10.55
C PRO A 130 2.32 0.95 10.48
N ASP A 131 2.27 -0.17 11.19
CA ASP A 131 3.35 -1.16 11.20
C ASP A 131 3.40 -1.97 9.90
N HIS A 132 2.33 -1.95 9.11
CA HIS A 132 2.25 -2.61 7.81
C HIS A 132 2.63 -1.67 6.65
N LEU A 133 3.05 -0.44 6.97
CA LEU A 133 3.41 0.59 6.02
C LEU A 133 4.87 0.99 6.17
N VAL A 134 5.55 1.25 5.05
CA VAL A 134 6.91 1.81 5.05
C VAL A 134 7.00 2.96 4.06
N VAL A 135 8.00 3.82 4.21
CA VAL A 135 8.35 4.83 3.21
C VAL A 135 9.58 4.34 2.44
N GLU A 136 9.46 4.17 1.13
CA GLU A 136 10.53 3.62 0.29
C GLU A 136 10.47 4.18 -1.13
N THR A 137 11.50 3.92 -1.94
CA THR A 137 11.52 4.36 -3.33
C THR A 137 10.49 3.60 -4.16
N GLN A 138 10.05 4.20 -5.27
CA GLN A 138 9.16 3.53 -6.21
C GLN A 138 9.71 2.19 -6.70
N GLN A 139 11.02 2.09 -6.94
CA GLN A 139 11.67 0.86 -7.38
C GLN A 139 11.50 -0.26 -6.35
N VAL A 140 11.72 0.02 -5.05
CA VAL A 140 11.53 -0.97 -3.99
C VAL A 140 10.05 -1.36 -3.88
N ASN A 141 9.14 -0.38 -3.92
CA ASN A 141 7.69 -0.64 -3.87
C ASN A 141 7.21 -1.54 -5.03
N LEU A 142 7.71 -1.31 -6.25
CA LEU A 142 7.44 -2.16 -7.39
C LEU A 142 8.03 -3.56 -7.22
N SER A 143 9.24 -3.67 -6.68
CA SER A 143 9.86 -4.98 -6.41
C SER A 143 9.07 -5.81 -5.38
N ARG A 144 8.38 -5.16 -4.42
CA ARG A 144 7.50 -5.86 -3.48
C ARG A 144 6.30 -6.50 -4.16
N LYS A 145 5.73 -5.88 -5.20
CA LYS A 145 4.60 -6.47 -5.95
C LYS A 145 4.96 -7.80 -6.61
N MET A 146 6.23 -7.96 -6.97
CA MET A 146 6.77 -9.19 -7.56
C MET A 146 7.33 -10.15 -6.50
N CYS A 147 7.24 -9.81 -5.21
CA CYS A 147 7.78 -10.61 -4.13
C CYS A 147 7.00 -11.93 -4.00
N SER A 148 7.58 -12.99 -4.55
CA SER A 148 6.99 -14.32 -4.60
C SER A 148 7.40 -15.20 -3.42
N VAL A 149 7.86 -14.62 -2.30
CA VAL A 149 8.28 -15.34 -1.09
C VAL A 149 7.24 -16.36 -0.69
N LYS A 150 7.53 -17.63 -1.00
CA LYS A 150 6.72 -18.77 -0.60
C LYS A 150 6.93 -18.92 0.89
N VAL A 151 5.90 -19.17 1.67
CA VAL A 151 6.04 -19.35 3.12
C VAL A 151 6.26 -20.84 3.39
N ASN A 152 6.91 -21.20 4.49
CA ASN A 152 7.13 -22.61 4.84
C ASN A 152 5.78 -23.26 5.18
N VAL A 153 5.19 -23.97 4.22
CA VAL A 153 3.98 -24.75 4.44
C VAL A 153 4.40 -26.16 4.81
N LYS A 154 4.04 -26.59 6.02
CA LYS A 154 3.97 -28.01 6.35
C LYS A 154 2.65 -28.53 5.81
N THR A 155 2.70 -29.40 4.82
CA THR A 155 1.50 -30.06 4.27
C THR A 155 1.63 -31.57 4.42
N SER A 156 0.51 -32.27 4.56
CA SER A 156 0.49 -33.73 4.63
C SER A 156 -0.25 -34.29 3.43
N VAL A 157 0.44 -35.07 2.59
CA VAL A 157 -0.16 -35.74 1.43
C VAL A 157 -0.03 -37.25 1.63
N ASN A 158 -1.17 -37.96 1.63
CA ASN A 158 -1.23 -39.41 1.89
C ASN A 158 -0.53 -39.83 3.20
N GLY A 159 -0.68 -39.03 4.26
CA GLY A 159 -0.06 -39.29 5.57
C GLY A 159 1.45 -39.03 5.63
N ARG A 160 2.06 -38.44 4.59
CA ARG A 160 3.46 -38.00 4.60
C ARG A 160 3.53 -36.49 4.70
N ASP A 161 4.34 -36.01 5.65
CA ASP A 161 4.60 -34.58 5.83
C ASP A 161 5.65 -34.09 4.84
N TYR A 162 5.33 -33.01 4.14
CA TYR A 162 6.21 -32.26 3.26
C TYR A 162 6.44 -30.87 3.84
N PHE A 163 7.70 -30.45 3.85
CA PHE A 163 8.08 -29.08 4.18
C PHE A 163 8.47 -28.38 2.87
N LEU A 164 7.62 -27.48 2.40
CA LEU A 164 7.98 -26.61 1.29
C LEU A 164 8.91 -25.52 1.82
N LYS A 165 10.19 -25.54 1.44
CA LYS A 165 11.15 -24.54 1.90
C LYS A 165 10.91 -23.21 1.20
N ALA A 166 10.54 -22.22 1.99
CA ALA A 166 10.47 -20.82 1.62
C ALA A 166 11.85 -20.25 1.30
N GLU A 167 11.97 -19.49 0.21
CA GLU A 167 13.03 -18.49 0.10
C GLU A 167 12.69 -17.32 1.02
N GLU A 168 13.68 -16.76 1.71
CA GLU A 168 13.48 -15.59 2.57
C GLU A 168 13.13 -14.36 1.75
N CYS A 169 12.39 -13.43 2.35
CA CYS A 169 12.06 -12.17 1.69
C CYS A 169 13.33 -11.32 1.50
N PRO A 170 13.66 -10.91 0.25
CA PRO A 170 14.84 -10.10 0.01
C PRO A 170 14.66 -8.65 0.45
N HIS A 171 13.43 -8.25 0.83
CA HIS A 171 13.11 -6.89 1.24
C HIS A 171 13.41 -6.65 2.71
N SER A 172 13.87 -5.45 3.04
CA SER A 172 14.01 -4.97 4.41
C SER A 172 13.17 -3.69 4.60
N PRO A 173 12.13 -3.71 5.48
CA PRO A 173 11.62 -4.87 6.22
C PRO A 173 10.95 -5.91 5.28
N PRO A 174 10.83 -7.18 5.73
CA PRO A 174 10.21 -8.23 4.93
C PRO A 174 8.71 -7.99 4.70
N CYS A 175 8.17 -8.53 3.61
CA CYS A 175 6.73 -8.48 3.34
C CYS A 175 5.94 -9.33 4.36
N ILE A 176 4.74 -8.87 4.70
CA ILE A 176 3.76 -9.54 5.57
C ILE A 176 2.77 -10.30 4.68
N ILE A 177 3.21 -11.41 4.10
CA ILE A 177 2.40 -12.18 3.16
C ILE A 177 1.47 -13.14 3.91
N ARG A 178 0.22 -13.27 3.45
CA ARG A 178 -0.69 -14.34 3.90
C ARG A 178 -0.26 -15.67 3.31
N LEU A 179 -0.08 -16.67 4.17
CA LEU A 179 -0.03 -18.09 3.80
C LEU A 179 -1.28 -18.49 2.99
N GLU A 180 -2.44 -18.02 3.44
CA GLU A 180 -3.77 -18.41 2.96
C GLU A 180 -4.11 -17.84 1.57
N ASP A 181 -3.72 -16.59 1.29
CA ASP A 181 -3.99 -15.94 -0.02
C ASP A 181 -3.28 -16.64 -1.19
N ARG A 182 -2.30 -17.52 -0.91
CA ARG A 182 -1.59 -18.29 -1.94
C ARG A 182 -2.08 -19.72 -2.10
N ALA A 183 -2.70 -20.31 -1.08
CA ALA A 183 -3.23 -21.66 -1.17
C ALA A 183 -4.36 -21.78 -2.20
N ALA A 184 -5.00 -20.66 -2.57
CA ALA A 184 -6.07 -20.61 -3.57
C ALA A 184 -5.60 -20.56 -5.04
N ILE A 185 -4.28 -20.49 -5.31
CA ILE A 185 -3.75 -20.31 -6.68
C ILE A 185 -3.26 -21.62 -7.33
N GLU A 186 -3.06 -22.71 -6.57
CA GLU A 186 -2.52 -23.97 -7.09
C GLU A 186 -3.28 -25.21 -6.60
N LEU A 187 -4.58 -25.29 -6.89
CA LEU A 187 -5.36 -26.53 -6.93
C LEU A 187 -6.13 -26.59 -8.26
#